data_AF-A0A957VNZ5-F1
#
_entry.id   AF-A0A957VNZ5-F1
#
_cell.length_a   1.000
_cell.length_b   1.000
_cell.length_c   1.000
_cell.angle_alpha   90.00
_cell.angle_beta   90.00
_cell.angle_gamma   90.00
#
_symmetry.space_group_name_H-M   'P 1'
#
loop_
_entity.id
_entity.type
_entity.pdbx_description
1 polymer ?
#
loop_
_entity_poly.entity_id
_entity_poly.type
_entity_poly.pdbx_seq_one_letter_code
_entity_poly.pdbx_strand_id
1 'polypeptide(L)'
;IDGDTQPGGRTAGPTIYVDTNDHSLEIELENNVITNLGFIGGGVIFLKEDGNVVEGVTMGLAVDGQSIVLRDPANPDRLAGGGIHVASDNNEIAANTIAGAYAPAITIDGGDNNLVELNYIGTRADGTVPDVPAAIRCLRSFSYDPSNWYGGWGINLSGSNNDVSRNLIAGLHILQSANDTPPRAIEIFGSNHRITENIIGADFDDSPAGVCGQGIKVSGSDTLIADNMITGSRLDSEDAEPAAILASDTSPLFGQITVRGNLVEDGPGKVYGFGPGIPDALRLFAPAAVTDVTATTISGSSGADSPCPNCEIDVYLDNLDDNQEALVYA
;
A
#
# COMPACT_ATOMS: atom_id res chain seq x y z
N ILE A 1 13.92 -6.61 -21.97
CA ILE A 1 13.60 -5.38 -22.71
C ILE A 1 14.15 -4.22 -21.91
N ASP A 2 15.01 -3.41 -22.52
CA ASP A 2 15.65 -2.26 -21.88
C ASP A 2 15.42 -1.02 -22.74
N GLY A 3 14.68 -0.05 -22.19
CA GLY A 3 14.32 1.20 -22.86
C GLY A 3 15.49 2.15 -23.12
N ASP A 4 16.59 2.04 -22.36
CA ASP A 4 17.75 2.93 -22.48
C ASP A 4 18.68 2.54 -23.64
N THR A 5 18.49 1.34 -24.20
CA THR A 5 19.26 0.87 -25.35
C THR A 5 18.92 1.61 -26.65
N GLN A 6 17.87 2.42 -26.68
CA GLN A 6 17.48 3.15 -27.89
C GLN A 6 18.29 4.44 -28.06
N PRO A 7 18.90 4.66 -29.24
CA PRO A 7 19.69 5.86 -29.49
C PRO A 7 18.81 7.10 -29.64
N GLY A 8 19.21 8.19 -28.97
CA GLY A 8 18.47 9.46 -28.98
C GLY A 8 17.25 9.43 -28.05
N GLY A 9 16.49 10.53 -28.04
CA GLY A 9 15.29 10.64 -27.21
C GLY A 9 15.46 11.55 -26.00
N ARG A 10 14.82 11.19 -24.89
CA ARG A 10 14.69 12.03 -23.70
C ARG A 10 15.88 11.88 -22.77
N THR A 11 16.19 12.94 -22.04
CA THR A 11 17.23 12.92 -20.98
C THR A 11 16.65 12.66 -19.59
N ALA A 12 15.33 12.56 -19.46
CA ALA A 12 14.61 12.31 -18.22
C ALA A 12 13.34 11.48 -18.48
N GLY A 13 13.13 10.47 -17.65
CA GLY A 13 12.05 9.48 -17.78
C GLY A 13 12.29 8.49 -18.94
N PRO A 14 11.33 7.56 -19.18
CA PRO A 14 11.47 6.54 -20.20
C PRO A 14 11.65 7.11 -21.61
N THR A 15 12.53 6.47 -22.38
CA THR A 15 12.76 6.82 -23.80
C THR A 15 11.69 6.20 -24.71
N ILE A 16 11.20 5.01 -24.34
CA ILE A 16 10.18 4.27 -25.07
C ILE A 16 8.87 4.34 -24.27
N TYR A 17 7.78 4.72 -24.94
CA TYR A 17 6.44 4.55 -24.42
C TYR A 17 5.69 3.52 -25.26
N VAL A 18 5.15 2.50 -24.59
CA VAL A 18 4.28 1.47 -25.16
C VAL A 18 2.84 1.88 -24.90
N ASP A 19 2.10 2.16 -25.96
CA ASP A 19 0.65 2.27 -25.89
C ASP A 19 0.06 0.87 -25.99
N THR A 20 -0.47 0.39 -24.87
CA THR A 20 -1.00 -0.96 -24.75
C THR A 20 -2.37 -1.10 -25.39
N ASN A 21 -3.16 -0.02 -25.51
CA ASN A 21 -4.55 -0.08 -25.95
C ASN A 21 -5.33 -1.26 -25.32
N ASP A 22 -5.34 -1.32 -23.97
CA ASP A 22 -5.91 -2.40 -23.13
C ASP A 22 -5.25 -3.79 -23.23
N HIS A 23 -4.17 -3.97 -24.00
CA HIS A 23 -3.48 -5.26 -24.09
C HIS A 23 -2.35 -5.39 -23.06
N SER A 24 -2.37 -6.46 -22.28
CA SER A 24 -1.30 -6.76 -21.34
C SER A 24 -0.03 -7.23 -22.05
N LEU A 25 1.12 -6.87 -21.49
CA LEU A 25 2.41 -7.49 -21.81
C LEU A 25 2.56 -8.74 -20.96
N GLU A 26 2.43 -9.91 -21.58
CA GLU A 26 2.53 -11.20 -20.88
C GLU A 26 3.94 -11.78 -21.00
N ILE A 27 4.53 -12.11 -19.86
CA ILE A 27 5.87 -12.69 -19.75
C ILE A 27 5.73 -14.14 -19.32
N GLU A 28 5.85 -15.03 -20.31
CA GLU A 28 5.69 -16.49 -20.16
C GLU A 28 7.03 -17.22 -20.16
N LEU A 29 8.10 -16.54 -19.75
CA LEU A 29 9.45 -17.11 -19.63
C LEU A 29 10.08 -16.64 -18.33
N GLU A 30 11.03 -17.41 -17.82
CA GLU A 30 11.80 -17.07 -16.62
C GLU A 30 12.92 -16.07 -16.93
N ASN A 31 13.42 -15.38 -15.89
CA ASN A 31 14.65 -14.60 -15.92
C ASN A 31 14.69 -13.47 -16.97
N ASN A 32 13.55 -12.84 -17.26
CA ASN A 32 13.47 -11.66 -18.11
C ASN A 32 13.68 -10.40 -17.27
N VAL A 33 14.27 -9.39 -17.90
CA VAL A 33 14.39 -8.05 -17.33
C VAL A 33 13.57 -7.09 -18.19
N ILE A 34 12.69 -6.32 -17.59
CA ILE A 34 11.92 -5.24 -18.22
C ILE A 34 12.30 -3.96 -17.50
N THR A 35 12.95 -3.04 -18.20
CA THR A 35 13.43 -1.82 -17.57
C THR A 35 13.32 -0.57 -18.42
N ASN A 36 13.12 0.57 -17.76
CA ASN A 36 13.16 1.92 -18.32
C ASN A 36 12.16 2.16 -19.46
N LEU A 37 10.95 1.59 -19.31
CA LEU A 37 9.84 1.73 -20.25
C LEU A 37 8.70 2.56 -19.66
N GLY A 38 8.01 3.31 -20.51
CA GLY A 38 6.72 3.94 -20.21
C GLY A 38 5.58 3.08 -20.75
N PHE A 39 4.48 2.93 -20.02
CA PHE A 39 3.26 2.28 -20.47
C PHE A 39 2.07 3.22 -20.31
N ILE A 40 1.28 3.33 -21.37
CA ILE A 40 0.00 4.04 -21.39
C ILE A 40 -1.05 3.12 -22.02
N GLY A 41 -2.33 3.42 -21.81
CA GLY A 41 -3.44 2.71 -22.46
C GLY A 41 -4.05 1.57 -21.65
N GLY A 42 -3.75 1.43 -20.35
CA GLY A 42 -4.49 0.58 -19.40
C GLY A 42 -4.09 -0.90 -19.32
N GLY A 43 -3.11 -1.36 -20.10
CA GLY A 43 -2.60 -2.73 -20.05
C GLY A 43 -1.69 -2.98 -18.85
N VAL A 44 -1.59 -4.25 -18.42
CA VAL A 44 -0.80 -4.70 -17.26
C VAL A 44 0.47 -5.40 -17.75
N ILE A 45 1.56 -5.35 -16.98
CA ILE A 45 2.68 -6.29 -17.14
C ILE A 45 2.35 -7.54 -16.33
N PHE A 46 2.15 -8.67 -16.99
CA PHE A 46 1.80 -9.94 -16.34
C PHE A 46 3.02 -10.86 -16.34
N LEU A 47 3.61 -11.10 -15.17
CA LEU A 47 4.68 -12.07 -14.94
C LEU A 47 4.05 -13.42 -14.57
N LYS A 48 4.18 -14.41 -15.46
CA LYS A 48 3.62 -15.77 -15.26
C LYS A 48 4.65 -16.81 -14.83
N GLU A 49 5.93 -16.47 -14.96
CA GLU A 49 7.06 -17.35 -14.67
C GLU A 49 8.04 -16.67 -13.71
N ASP A 50 9.00 -17.42 -13.19
CA ASP A 50 9.84 -17.00 -12.06
C ASP A 50 11.02 -16.10 -12.46
N GLY A 51 11.58 -15.43 -11.45
CA GLY A 51 12.90 -14.78 -11.58
C GLY A 51 12.92 -13.56 -12.50
N ASN A 52 11.76 -12.98 -12.81
CA ASN A 52 11.69 -11.80 -13.67
C ASN A 52 11.93 -10.52 -12.86
N VAL A 53 12.49 -9.52 -13.53
CA VAL A 53 12.74 -8.18 -12.96
C VAL A 53 11.94 -7.16 -13.76
N VAL A 54 11.16 -6.33 -13.06
CA VAL A 54 10.49 -5.15 -13.62
C VAL A 54 10.97 -3.93 -12.84
N GLU A 55 11.81 -3.12 -13.49
CA GLU A 55 12.51 -2.02 -12.83
C GLU A 55 12.42 -0.70 -13.59
N GLY A 56 12.17 0.41 -12.89
CA GLY A 56 12.24 1.74 -13.53
C GLY A 56 11.15 1.97 -14.58
N VAL A 57 10.06 1.20 -14.52
CA VAL A 57 8.93 1.34 -15.43
C VAL A 57 7.99 2.45 -14.95
N THR A 58 7.50 3.27 -15.86
CA THR A 58 6.44 4.26 -15.59
C THR A 58 5.13 3.81 -16.22
N MET A 59 4.03 3.75 -15.47
CA MET A 59 2.70 3.36 -15.97
C MET A 59 1.64 4.41 -15.68
N GLY A 60 0.80 4.71 -16.67
CA GLY A 60 -0.39 5.55 -16.52
C GLY A 60 -0.13 7.06 -16.48
N LEU A 61 1.13 7.49 -16.46
CA LEU A 61 1.51 8.90 -16.55
C LEU A 61 1.76 9.34 -17.98
N ALA A 62 1.56 10.63 -18.23
CA ALA A 62 1.93 11.28 -19.47
C ALA A 62 3.44 11.22 -19.65
N VAL A 63 3.88 11.50 -20.88
CA VAL A 63 5.31 11.50 -21.21
C VAL A 63 6.10 12.42 -20.28
N ASP A 64 5.59 13.58 -19.88
CA ASP A 64 6.29 14.46 -18.92
C ASP A 64 6.38 13.92 -17.49
N GLY A 65 5.63 12.86 -17.17
CA GLY A 65 5.56 12.26 -15.84
C GLY A 65 4.72 13.05 -14.83
N GLN A 66 4.01 14.09 -15.26
CA GLN A 66 3.40 15.07 -14.35
C GLN A 66 1.87 14.97 -14.25
N SER A 67 1.23 14.27 -15.20
CA SER A 67 -0.22 14.10 -15.26
C SER A 67 -0.61 12.64 -15.57
N ILE A 68 -1.78 12.21 -15.11
CA ILE A 68 -2.34 10.91 -15.44
C ILE A 68 -2.93 10.97 -16.86
N VAL A 69 -2.62 9.95 -17.66
CA VAL A 69 -3.24 9.76 -18.98
C VAL A 69 -4.59 9.07 -18.77
N LEU A 70 -5.61 9.57 -19.48
CA LEU A 70 -6.89 8.87 -19.59
C LEU A 70 -6.80 7.88 -20.73
N ARG A 71 -7.32 6.66 -20.52
CA ARG A 71 -7.32 5.63 -21.56
C ARG A 71 -8.18 6.07 -22.73
N ASP A 72 -9.33 6.63 -22.41
CA ASP A 72 -10.27 7.19 -23.38
C ASP A 72 -10.74 8.56 -22.87
N PRO A 73 -10.29 9.68 -23.48
CA PRO A 73 -10.75 11.00 -23.09
C PRO A 73 -12.27 11.21 -23.24
N ALA A 74 -12.95 10.42 -24.07
CA ALA A 74 -14.41 10.45 -24.20
C ALA A 74 -15.12 9.72 -23.05
N ASN A 75 -14.41 8.83 -22.35
CA ASN A 75 -14.89 8.03 -21.22
C ASN A 75 -13.87 8.15 -20.06
N PRO A 76 -13.84 9.30 -19.36
CA PRO A 76 -12.83 9.61 -18.36
C PRO A 76 -12.92 8.75 -17.09
N ASP A 77 -13.97 7.93 -16.97
CA ASP A 77 -14.10 6.87 -15.97
C ASP A 77 -13.06 5.76 -16.14
N ARG A 78 -12.42 5.72 -17.30
CA ARG A 78 -11.40 4.76 -17.69
C ARG A 78 -10.02 5.42 -17.63
N LEU A 79 -9.39 5.43 -16.44
CA LEU A 79 -7.99 5.82 -16.28
C LEU A 79 -7.06 4.90 -17.08
N ALA A 80 -5.93 5.41 -17.59
CA ALA A 80 -4.97 4.61 -18.38
C ALA A 80 -3.93 3.85 -17.55
N GLY A 81 -3.99 3.94 -16.22
CA GLY A 81 -3.07 3.21 -15.37
C GLY A 81 -3.36 1.72 -15.43
N GLY A 82 -2.35 0.98 -15.89
CA GLY A 82 -2.25 -0.45 -15.64
C GLY A 82 -1.57 -0.72 -14.30
N GLY A 83 -0.99 -1.90 -14.19
CA GLY A 83 -0.20 -2.30 -13.04
C GLY A 83 0.76 -3.42 -13.40
N ILE A 84 1.33 -4.03 -12.38
CA ILE A 84 2.21 -5.19 -12.49
C ILE A 84 1.52 -6.34 -11.74
N HIS A 85 1.28 -7.44 -12.44
CA HIS A 85 0.67 -8.62 -11.86
C HIS A 85 1.67 -9.76 -11.91
N VAL A 86 1.89 -10.40 -10.77
CA VAL A 86 2.86 -11.49 -10.59
C VAL A 86 2.10 -12.71 -10.10
N ALA A 87 2.12 -13.80 -10.85
CA ALA A 87 1.50 -15.08 -10.50
C ALA A 87 2.54 -16.20 -10.31
N SER A 88 3.77 -15.80 -9.98
CA SER A 88 4.97 -16.64 -9.96
C SER A 88 5.93 -16.22 -8.84
N ASP A 89 7.05 -16.92 -8.71
CA ASP A 89 7.95 -16.80 -7.58
C ASP A 89 9.24 -16.02 -7.92
N ASN A 90 9.91 -15.50 -6.89
CA ASN A 90 11.26 -14.93 -6.99
C ASN A 90 11.37 -13.76 -7.99
N ASN A 91 10.30 -12.99 -8.20
CA ASN A 91 10.33 -11.81 -9.05
C ASN A 91 10.70 -10.55 -8.26
N GLU A 92 11.30 -9.58 -8.95
CA GLU A 92 11.69 -8.30 -8.40
C GLU A 92 10.95 -7.17 -9.11
N ILE A 93 10.17 -6.41 -8.34
CA ILE A 93 9.40 -5.26 -8.80
C ILE A 93 9.95 -4.03 -8.10
N ALA A 94 10.88 -3.33 -8.77
CA ALA A 94 11.70 -2.30 -8.14
C ALA A 94 11.58 -0.94 -8.82
N ALA A 95 11.59 0.15 -8.04
CA ALA A 95 11.76 1.51 -8.58
C ALA A 95 10.77 1.92 -9.71
N ASN A 96 9.57 1.32 -9.75
CA ASN A 96 8.56 1.65 -10.75
C ASN A 96 7.71 2.85 -10.29
N THR A 97 7.18 3.63 -11.23
CA THR A 97 6.16 4.65 -10.96
C THR A 97 4.84 4.25 -11.59
N ILE A 98 3.78 4.08 -10.79
CA ILE A 98 2.48 3.62 -11.28
C ILE A 98 1.40 4.57 -10.76
N ALA A 99 0.64 5.19 -11.66
CA ALA A 99 -0.48 6.06 -11.30
C ALA A 99 -1.72 5.79 -12.17
N GLY A 100 -2.90 6.08 -11.62
CA GLY A 100 -4.17 5.90 -12.32
C GLY A 100 -4.60 4.44 -12.48
N ALA A 101 -4.03 3.53 -11.67
CA ALA A 101 -4.36 2.11 -11.74
C ALA A 101 -5.82 1.87 -11.32
N TYR A 102 -6.63 1.30 -12.21
CA TYR A 102 -8.04 0.98 -11.93
C TYR A 102 -8.21 -0.21 -10.96
N ALA A 103 -7.22 -1.10 -10.93
CA ALA A 103 -7.05 -2.20 -9.99
C ALA A 103 -5.74 -1.96 -9.19
N PRO A 104 -5.36 -2.82 -8.22
CA PRO A 104 -4.07 -2.70 -7.53
C PRO A 104 -2.92 -2.45 -8.50
N ALA A 105 -2.09 -1.44 -8.19
CA ALA A 105 -0.94 -1.07 -9.00
C ALA A 105 0.07 -2.20 -9.09
N ILE A 106 0.24 -2.95 -8.00
CA ILE A 106 1.06 -4.17 -7.96
C ILE A 106 0.23 -5.26 -7.29
N THR A 107 0.15 -6.43 -7.93
CA THR A 107 -0.50 -7.63 -7.39
C THR A 107 0.49 -8.79 -7.37
N ILE A 108 0.67 -9.42 -6.22
CA ILE A 108 1.25 -10.76 -6.11
C ILE A 108 0.12 -11.75 -5.83
N ASP A 109 -0.21 -12.59 -6.82
CA ASP A 109 -1.32 -13.55 -6.79
C ASP A 109 -0.79 -14.98 -6.62
N GLY A 110 -0.61 -15.40 -5.37
CA GLY A 110 -0.18 -16.74 -4.99
C GLY A 110 1.31 -17.04 -5.11
N GLY A 111 2.13 -16.09 -5.55
CA GLY A 111 3.58 -16.24 -5.69
C GLY A 111 4.36 -16.03 -4.39
N ASP A 112 5.50 -16.70 -4.28
CA ASP A 112 6.38 -16.71 -3.12
C ASP A 112 7.73 -16.02 -3.37
N ASN A 113 8.34 -15.50 -2.30
CA ASN A 113 9.69 -14.91 -2.31
C ASN A 113 9.88 -13.75 -3.31
N ASN A 114 8.82 -13.02 -3.62
CA ASN A 114 8.87 -11.83 -4.46
C ASN A 114 9.31 -10.61 -3.66
N LEU A 115 10.05 -9.72 -4.32
CA LEU A 115 10.50 -8.45 -3.78
C LEU A 115 9.75 -7.30 -4.47
N VAL A 116 9.10 -6.45 -3.69
CA VAL A 116 8.43 -5.23 -4.15
C VAL A 116 9.03 -4.05 -3.41
N GLU A 117 9.96 -3.34 -4.05
CA GLU A 117 10.69 -2.27 -3.37
C GLU A 117 10.81 -0.96 -4.13
N LEU A 118 10.95 0.15 -3.39
CA LEU A 118 11.27 1.47 -3.97
C LEU A 118 10.26 1.97 -5.02
N ASN A 119 9.05 1.40 -5.09
CA ASN A 119 8.05 1.81 -6.06
C ASN A 119 7.32 3.07 -5.59
N TYR A 120 6.97 3.93 -6.55
CA TYR A 120 6.17 5.13 -6.39
C TYR A 120 4.76 4.86 -6.90
N ILE A 121 3.79 4.74 -6.00
CA ILE A 121 2.43 4.36 -6.34
C ILE A 121 1.48 5.51 -6.04
N GLY A 122 0.69 5.87 -7.05
CA GLY A 122 -0.27 6.96 -7.00
C GLY A 122 0.35 8.35 -7.04
N THR A 123 1.60 8.49 -7.47
CA THR A 123 2.32 9.77 -7.54
C THR A 123 2.72 10.15 -8.96
N ARG A 124 3.29 11.33 -9.13
CA ARG A 124 4.01 11.73 -10.35
C ARG A 124 5.35 10.99 -10.44
N ALA A 125 6.01 11.11 -11.59
CA ALA A 125 7.33 10.50 -11.82
C ALA A 125 8.43 11.01 -10.87
N ASP A 126 8.27 12.19 -10.29
CA ASP A 126 9.18 12.73 -9.26
C ASP A 126 8.81 12.33 -7.83
N GLY A 127 7.77 11.51 -7.66
CA GLY A 127 7.28 11.06 -6.36
C GLY A 127 6.36 12.05 -5.65
N THR A 128 6.09 13.23 -6.23
CA THR A 128 5.16 14.22 -5.66
C THR A 128 3.69 13.91 -6.00
N VAL A 129 2.76 14.46 -5.22
CA VAL A 129 1.33 14.44 -5.55
C VAL A 129 0.85 15.87 -5.81
N PRO A 130 0.04 16.14 -6.86
CA PRO A 130 -0.53 17.47 -7.04
C PRO A 130 -1.35 17.93 -5.83
N ASP A 131 -1.36 19.24 -5.59
CA ASP A 131 -2.27 19.84 -4.62
C ASP A 131 -3.73 19.59 -5.01
N VAL A 132 -4.40 18.72 -4.24
CA VAL A 132 -5.83 18.46 -4.37
C VAL A 132 -6.61 19.25 -3.31
N PRO A 133 -7.61 20.06 -3.71
CA PRO A 133 -8.49 20.73 -2.76
C PRO A 133 -9.12 19.76 -1.77
N ALA A 134 -9.06 20.09 -0.47
CA ALA A 134 -9.56 19.22 0.60
C ALA A 134 -11.04 18.81 0.43
N ALA A 135 -11.86 19.68 -0.20
CA ALA A 135 -13.28 19.43 -0.43
C ALA A 135 -13.57 18.29 -1.43
N ILE A 136 -12.63 17.97 -2.31
CA ILE A 136 -12.78 16.90 -3.33
C ILE A 136 -11.85 15.71 -3.08
N ARG A 137 -10.88 15.86 -2.16
CA ARG A 137 -9.96 14.79 -1.77
C ARG A 137 -10.75 13.60 -1.21
N CYS A 138 -10.61 12.44 -1.84
CA CYS A 138 -11.33 11.21 -1.51
C CYS A 138 -12.85 11.31 -1.60
N LEU A 139 -13.38 12.28 -2.35
CA LEU A 139 -14.81 12.38 -2.59
C LEU A 139 -15.30 11.17 -3.37
N ARG A 140 -16.27 10.43 -2.81
CA ARG A 140 -16.92 9.30 -3.50
C ARG A 140 -17.82 9.85 -4.60
N SER A 141 -17.35 9.79 -5.84
CA SER A 141 -18.06 10.28 -7.03
C SER A 141 -17.74 9.40 -8.24
N PHE A 142 -18.76 9.13 -9.06
CA PHE A 142 -18.59 8.54 -10.40
C PHE A 142 -18.26 9.58 -11.48
N SER A 143 -18.39 10.87 -11.16
CA SER A 143 -18.05 11.94 -12.09
C SER A 143 -16.58 12.28 -11.95
N TYR A 144 -15.85 12.16 -13.06
CA TYR A 144 -14.48 12.62 -13.18
C TYR A 144 -14.39 14.13 -12.99
N ASP A 145 -13.54 14.54 -12.05
CA ASP A 145 -13.18 15.94 -11.81
C ASP A 145 -11.71 16.15 -12.17
N PRO A 146 -11.39 16.93 -13.22
CA PRO A 146 -10.00 17.19 -13.61
C PRO A 146 -9.18 17.96 -12.57
N SER A 147 -9.81 18.53 -11.54
CA SER A 147 -9.11 19.16 -10.42
C SER A 147 -8.72 18.19 -9.31
N ASN A 148 -9.18 16.94 -9.39
CA ASN A 148 -8.81 15.88 -8.46
C ASN A 148 -7.62 15.06 -9.00
N TRP A 149 -6.98 14.30 -8.11
CA TRP A 149 -5.93 13.37 -8.46
C TRP A 149 -6.41 11.94 -8.20
N TYR A 150 -6.46 11.13 -9.26
CA TYR A 150 -6.92 9.75 -9.21
C TYR A 150 -5.74 8.78 -9.23
N GLY A 151 -4.91 8.76 -8.19
CA GLY A 151 -3.68 7.97 -8.13
C GLY A 151 -3.88 6.46 -8.33
N GLY A 152 -5.09 5.95 -8.18
CA GLY A 152 -5.43 4.54 -8.35
C GLY A 152 -5.43 3.76 -7.04
N TRP A 153 -5.10 2.48 -7.11
CA TRP A 153 -4.98 1.56 -5.98
C TRP A 153 -3.53 1.30 -5.59
N GLY A 154 -3.32 0.84 -4.36
CA GLY A 154 -2.02 0.42 -3.83
C GLY A 154 -1.61 -0.99 -4.24
N ILE A 155 -1.02 -1.71 -3.29
CA ILE A 155 -0.45 -3.06 -3.47
C ILE A 155 -1.41 -4.11 -2.92
N ASN A 156 -1.56 -5.22 -3.63
CA ASN A 156 -2.21 -6.42 -3.15
C ASN A 156 -1.21 -7.58 -3.12
N LEU A 157 -1.12 -8.26 -1.98
CA LEU A 157 -0.13 -9.28 -1.70
C LEU A 157 -0.82 -10.56 -1.22
N SER A 158 -0.45 -11.69 -1.81
CA SER A 158 -0.79 -13.03 -1.34
C SER A 158 0.40 -13.98 -1.53
N GLY A 159 0.25 -15.26 -1.20
CA GLY A 159 1.35 -16.23 -1.23
C GLY A 159 2.11 -16.24 0.10
N SER A 160 3.43 -16.43 0.05
CA SER A 160 4.29 -16.47 1.23
C SER A 160 5.67 -15.85 1.02
N ASN A 161 6.33 -15.41 2.10
CA ASN A 161 7.73 -14.97 2.07
C ASN A 161 8.02 -13.75 1.18
N ASN A 162 6.99 -13.01 0.76
CA ASN A 162 7.18 -11.79 -0.04
C ASN A 162 7.64 -10.62 0.84
N ASP A 163 8.53 -9.78 0.30
CA ASP A 163 9.03 -8.55 0.92
C ASP A 163 8.46 -7.33 0.18
N VAL A 164 7.74 -6.48 0.89
CA VAL A 164 7.24 -5.19 0.40
C VAL A 164 7.89 -4.09 1.23
N SER A 165 8.90 -3.45 0.68
CA SER A 165 9.69 -2.49 1.44
C SER A 165 10.09 -1.21 0.73
N ARG A 166 10.22 -0.12 1.50
CA ARG A 166 10.68 1.19 0.99
C ARG A 166 9.87 1.73 -0.19
N ASN A 167 8.60 1.34 -0.33
CA ASN A 167 7.70 1.91 -1.33
C ASN A 167 7.12 3.23 -0.82
N LEU A 168 6.86 4.15 -1.74
CA LEU A 168 6.14 5.40 -1.50
C LEU A 168 4.77 5.30 -2.13
N ILE A 169 3.71 5.33 -1.32
CA ILE A 169 2.33 5.09 -1.75
C ILE A 169 1.47 6.27 -1.31
N ALA A 170 1.09 7.14 -2.22
CA ALA A 170 0.40 8.38 -1.89
C ALA A 170 -0.64 8.77 -2.95
N GLY A 171 -1.60 9.64 -2.60
CA GLY A 171 -2.57 10.16 -3.57
C GLY A 171 -3.54 9.10 -4.10
N LEU A 172 -3.72 7.98 -3.40
CA LEU A 172 -4.59 6.89 -3.84
C LEU A 172 -6.04 7.33 -3.85
N HIS A 173 -6.64 7.34 -5.03
CA HIS A 173 -8.05 7.67 -5.23
C HIS A 173 -8.52 7.10 -6.57
N ILE A 174 -9.78 6.67 -6.60
CA ILE A 174 -10.47 6.21 -7.80
C ILE A 174 -11.86 6.83 -7.89
N LEU A 175 -12.43 6.78 -9.08
CA LEU A 175 -13.86 7.02 -9.25
C LEU A 175 -14.62 5.87 -8.62
N GLN A 176 -15.54 6.20 -7.73
CA GLN A 176 -16.14 5.21 -6.85
C GLN A 176 -17.52 5.63 -6.36
N SER A 177 -18.36 4.64 -6.14
CA SER A 177 -19.68 4.76 -5.53
C SER A 177 -19.59 5.05 -4.02
N ALA A 178 -20.71 5.42 -3.41
CA ALA A 178 -20.79 5.55 -1.96
C ALA A 178 -20.53 4.22 -1.22
N ASN A 179 -20.71 3.08 -1.87
CA ASN A 179 -20.59 1.75 -1.28
C ASN A 179 -19.33 1.00 -1.70
N ASP A 180 -18.54 1.58 -2.60
CA ASP A 180 -17.31 0.95 -3.07
C ASP A 180 -16.25 1.02 -1.96
N THR A 181 -15.42 0.00 -1.89
CA THR A 181 -14.25 0.01 -1.01
C THR A 181 -13.23 1.01 -1.58
N PRO A 182 -12.81 2.03 -0.81
CA PRO A 182 -11.77 2.93 -1.22
C PRO A 182 -10.42 2.22 -1.42
N PRO A 183 -9.51 2.82 -2.20
CA PRO A 183 -8.22 2.23 -2.47
C PRO A 183 -7.36 2.20 -1.20
N ARG A 184 -7.01 0.97 -0.78
CA ARG A 184 -6.04 0.69 0.28
C ARG A 184 -4.62 0.86 -0.23
N ALA A 185 -3.70 1.22 0.65
CA ALA A 185 -2.28 1.30 0.28
C ALA A 185 -1.62 -0.08 0.19
N ILE A 186 -1.81 -0.96 1.18
CA ILE A 186 -1.33 -2.35 1.12
C ILE A 186 -2.39 -3.28 1.68
N GLU A 187 -2.81 -4.27 0.90
CA GLU A 187 -3.66 -5.38 1.36
C GLU A 187 -2.90 -6.70 1.29
N ILE A 188 -2.91 -7.45 2.39
CA ILE A 188 -2.09 -8.64 2.59
C ILE A 188 -2.99 -9.83 2.92
N PHE A 189 -2.71 -10.92 2.24
CA PHE A 189 -3.17 -12.28 2.50
C PHE A 189 -1.94 -13.20 2.54
N GLY A 190 -2.10 -14.43 3.03
CA GLY A 190 -1.00 -15.39 3.00
C GLY A 190 -0.15 -15.37 4.27
N SER A 191 1.15 -15.67 4.15
CA SER A 191 1.98 -15.85 5.35
C SER A 191 3.45 -15.46 5.24
N ASN A 192 4.07 -15.17 6.38
CA ASN A 192 5.50 -14.87 6.48
C ASN A 192 5.96 -13.69 5.58
N HIS A 193 5.11 -12.69 5.40
CA HIS A 193 5.47 -11.49 4.63
C HIS A 193 6.28 -10.52 5.49
N ARG A 194 7.12 -9.72 4.83
CA ARG A 194 7.80 -8.58 5.45
C ARG A 194 7.30 -7.30 4.79
N ILE A 195 6.69 -6.41 5.58
CA ILE A 195 6.14 -5.14 5.13
C ILE A 195 6.85 -4.03 5.91
N THR A 196 7.91 -3.47 5.33
CA THR A 196 8.80 -2.60 6.11
C THR A 196 9.23 -1.32 5.44
N GLU A 197 9.40 -0.25 6.22
CA GLU A 197 10.00 1.00 5.75
C GLU A 197 9.22 1.66 4.60
N ASN A 198 7.94 1.33 4.40
CA ASN A 198 7.10 1.98 3.40
C ASN A 198 6.60 3.33 3.92
N ILE A 199 6.47 4.30 3.02
CA ILE A 199 5.86 5.61 3.27
C ILE A 199 4.49 5.60 2.63
N ILE A 200 3.44 5.75 3.43
CA ILE A 200 2.04 5.70 3.01
C ILE A 200 1.38 7.05 3.30
N GLY A 201 0.86 7.69 2.27
CA GLY A 201 0.10 8.94 2.32
C GLY A 201 0.93 10.23 2.39
N ALA A 202 2.26 10.14 2.52
CA ALA A 202 3.16 11.26 2.27
C ALA A 202 3.83 11.10 0.90
N ASP A 203 4.02 12.21 0.20
CA ASP A 203 4.77 12.22 -1.05
C ASP A 203 6.28 12.39 -0.82
N PHE A 204 7.06 12.49 -1.89
CA PHE A 204 8.54 12.54 -1.79
C PHE A 204 9.07 13.76 -1.03
N ASP A 205 8.30 14.86 -1.00
CA ASP A 205 8.65 16.08 -0.28
C ASP A 205 8.09 16.08 1.17
N ASP A 206 7.65 14.92 1.66
CA ASP A 206 7.01 14.75 2.97
C ASP A 206 5.67 15.51 3.08
N SER A 207 5.03 15.81 1.94
CA SER A 207 3.75 16.52 1.93
C SER A 207 2.58 15.54 2.07
N PRO A 208 1.60 15.80 2.96
CA PRO A 208 0.48 14.89 3.20
C PRO A 208 -0.53 14.91 2.04
N ALA A 209 -0.45 13.87 1.22
CA ALA A 209 -1.41 13.59 0.15
C ALA A 209 -2.57 12.70 0.64
N GLY A 210 -2.27 11.81 1.58
CA GLY A 210 -3.14 10.78 2.13
C GLY A 210 -3.41 9.62 1.17
N VAL A 211 -4.18 8.66 1.66
CA VAL A 211 -4.76 7.55 0.89
C VAL A 211 -6.24 7.42 1.24
N CYS A 212 -7.10 7.16 0.25
CA CYS A 212 -8.54 7.24 0.47
C CYS A 212 -9.16 6.04 1.21
N GLY A 213 -8.43 4.93 1.32
CA GLY A 213 -8.79 3.78 2.16
C GLY A 213 -7.77 3.56 3.29
N GLN A 214 -7.77 2.35 3.84
CA GLN A 214 -6.88 1.98 4.94
C GLN A 214 -5.41 1.98 4.50
N GLY A 215 -4.51 2.28 5.44
CA GLY A 215 -3.07 2.22 5.18
C GLY A 215 -2.63 0.79 4.90
N ILE A 216 -2.72 -0.08 5.90
CA ILE A 216 -2.39 -1.49 5.75
C ILE A 216 -3.55 -2.33 6.24
N LYS A 217 -3.97 -3.30 5.44
CA LYS A 217 -4.92 -4.33 5.86
C LYS A 217 -4.26 -5.70 5.74
N VAL A 218 -4.29 -6.47 6.81
CA VAL A 218 -3.58 -7.75 6.91
C VAL A 218 -4.51 -8.89 7.28
N SER A 219 -4.34 -10.02 6.60
CA SER A 219 -4.95 -11.32 6.86
C SER A 219 -3.85 -12.39 6.85
N GLY A 220 -4.13 -13.57 7.39
CA GLY A 220 -3.18 -14.68 7.41
C GLY A 220 -2.27 -14.70 8.64
N SER A 221 -1.00 -15.07 8.47
CA SER A 221 -0.11 -15.41 9.59
C SER A 221 1.37 -15.06 9.37
N ASP A 222 2.13 -15.10 10.45
CA ASP A 222 3.58 -14.90 10.55
C ASP A 222 4.12 -13.65 9.84
N THR A 223 3.28 -12.64 9.63
CA THR A 223 3.64 -11.44 8.88
C THR A 223 4.23 -10.37 9.81
N LEU A 224 5.35 -9.78 9.39
CA LEU A 224 5.99 -8.64 10.03
C LEU A 224 5.59 -7.34 9.33
N ILE A 225 4.98 -6.42 10.07
CA ILE A 225 4.68 -5.05 9.63
C ILE A 225 5.49 -4.10 10.52
N ALA A 226 6.59 -3.56 10.02
CA ALA A 226 7.47 -2.76 10.85
C ALA A 226 8.05 -1.52 10.19
N ASP A 227 8.29 -0.49 10.99
CA ASP A 227 9.03 0.71 10.58
C ASP A 227 8.40 1.45 9.38
N ASN A 228 7.10 1.30 9.16
CA ASN A 228 6.37 2.04 8.13
C ASN A 228 5.91 3.40 8.67
N MET A 229 5.85 4.41 7.80
CA MET A 229 5.20 5.68 8.07
C MET A 229 3.83 5.70 7.37
N ILE A 230 2.76 6.01 8.10
CA ILE A 230 1.40 6.07 7.57
C ILE A 230 0.78 7.41 7.96
N THR A 231 0.47 8.25 6.98
CA THR A 231 -0.20 9.53 7.21
C THR A 231 -1.47 9.68 6.36
N GLY A 232 -2.51 10.32 6.92
CA GLY A 232 -3.72 10.67 6.17
C GLY A 232 -4.46 9.47 5.55
N SER A 233 -4.35 8.29 6.16
CA SER A 233 -5.15 7.12 5.79
C SER A 233 -6.59 7.25 6.28
N ARG A 234 -7.53 6.56 5.63
CA ARG A 234 -8.98 6.70 5.90
C ARG A 234 -9.65 5.34 6.09
N LEU A 235 -10.92 5.38 6.47
CA LEU A 235 -11.73 4.18 6.64
C LEU A 235 -12.11 3.56 5.29
N ASP A 236 -12.06 2.23 5.24
CA ASP A 236 -12.60 1.44 4.13
C ASP A 236 -14.13 1.59 4.01
N SER A 237 -14.83 1.65 5.14
CA SER A 237 -16.27 1.86 5.19
C SER A 237 -16.67 2.56 6.49
N GLU A 238 -17.88 3.11 6.54
CA GLU A 238 -18.40 3.78 7.74
C GLU A 238 -18.50 2.85 8.96
N ASP A 239 -18.66 1.54 8.72
CA ASP A 239 -18.75 0.49 9.75
C ASP A 239 -17.40 -0.19 10.05
N ALA A 240 -16.32 0.23 9.40
CA ALA A 240 -15.00 -0.37 9.60
C ALA A 240 -14.41 0.02 10.95
N GLU A 241 -13.60 -0.87 11.52
CA GLU A 241 -12.78 -0.54 12.69
C GLU A 241 -11.81 0.60 12.33
N PRO A 242 -11.82 1.71 13.08
CA PRO A 242 -11.00 2.88 12.78
C PRO A 242 -9.55 2.64 13.17
N ALA A 243 -8.76 2.05 12.26
CA ALA A 243 -7.35 1.80 12.44
C ALA A 243 -6.52 2.13 11.19
N ALA A 244 -5.27 2.56 11.32
CA ALA A 244 -4.37 2.71 10.17
C ALA A 244 -3.89 1.34 9.64
N ILE A 245 -3.64 0.41 10.57
CA ILE A 245 -3.31 -0.99 10.31
C ILE A 245 -4.46 -1.88 10.82
N LEU A 246 -5.13 -2.59 9.93
CA LEU A 246 -6.27 -3.45 10.28
C LEU A 246 -5.95 -4.92 10.05
N ALA A 247 -5.91 -5.71 11.12
CA ALA A 247 -5.94 -7.16 11.00
C ALA A 247 -7.38 -7.65 10.83
N SER A 248 -7.71 -8.27 9.70
CA SER A 248 -9.06 -8.80 9.43
C SER A 248 -8.96 -10.09 8.65
N ASP A 249 -9.22 -11.20 9.31
CA ASP A 249 -9.27 -12.52 8.68
C ASP A 249 -10.44 -13.32 9.25
N THR A 250 -11.12 -14.09 8.41
CA THR A 250 -12.17 -15.05 8.82
C THR A 250 -11.70 -16.50 8.65
N SER A 251 -10.50 -16.70 8.13
CA SER A 251 -9.91 -17.99 7.88
C SER A 251 -9.40 -18.64 9.16
N PRO A 252 -9.37 -19.98 9.23
CA PRO A 252 -8.74 -20.71 10.33
C PRO A 252 -7.20 -20.61 10.30
N LEU A 253 -6.63 -19.95 9.28
CA LEU A 253 -5.19 -19.78 9.07
C LEU A 253 -4.69 -18.46 9.65
N PHE A 254 -5.58 -17.64 10.24
CA PHE A 254 -5.18 -16.45 10.96
C PHE A 254 -4.23 -16.82 12.10
N GLY A 255 -3.07 -16.20 12.12
CA GLY A 255 -2.00 -16.52 13.05
C GLY A 255 -1.31 -15.28 13.60
N GLN A 256 -0.06 -15.44 14.00
CA GLN A 256 0.73 -14.36 14.58
C GLN A 256 0.92 -13.23 13.56
N ILE A 257 0.65 -11.99 13.94
CA ILE A 257 1.05 -10.81 13.18
C ILE A 257 1.94 -9.97 14.10
N THR A 258 3.15 -9.65 13.65
CA THR A 258 4.06 -8.79 14.40
C THR A 258 3.99 -7.38 13.84
N VAL A 259 3.54 -6.44 14.67
CA VAL A 259 3.45 -5.02 14.32
C VAL A 259 4.34 -4.22 15.28
N ARG A 260 5.35 -3.50 14.78
CA ARG A 260 6.29 -2.74 15.64
C ARG A 260 6.92 -1.55 14.92
N GLY A 261 7.27 -0.49 15.64
CA GLY A 261 8.04 0.63 15.09
C GLY A 261 7.36 1.46 13.99
N ASN A 262 6.07 1.21 13.70
CA ASN A 262 5.33 2.00 12.71
C ASN A 262 4.95 3.37 13.29
N LEU A 263 5.08 4.41 12.49
CA LEU A 263 4.62 5.76 12.79
C LEU A 263 3.29 6.00 12.08
N VAL A 264 2.28 6.45 12.82
CA VAL A 264 0.98 6.85 12.25
C VAL A 264 0.70 8.29 12.63
N GLU A 265 0.41 9.11 11.62
CA GLU A 265 0.01 10.51 11.77
C GLU A 265 -1.33 10.72 11.07
N ASP A 266 -2.24 11.54 11.60
CA ASP A 266 -3.53 11.84 10.97
C ASP A 266 -4.29 10.59 10.45
N GLY A 267 -4.26 9.49 11.22
CA GLY A 267 -4.92 8.23 10.89
C GLY A 267 -6.43 8.26 11.16
N PRO A 268 -7.18 7.20 10.77
CA PRO A 268 -8.63 7.15 10.93
C PRO A 268 -9.09 6.90 12.38
N GLY A 269 -8.16 6.81 13.34
CA GLY A 269 -8.40 6.52 14.75
C GLY A 269 -7.18 5.87 15.38
N LYS A 270 -7.21 4.54 15.55
CA LYS A 270 -6.15 3.76 16.17
C LYS A 270 -4.97 3.53 15.22
N VAL A 271 -3.80 3.24 15.79
CA VAL A 271 -2.66 2.71 15.01
C VAL A 271 -2.98 1.32 14.47
N TYR A 272 -3.46 0.43 15.33
CA TYR A 272 -3.75 -0.97 15.00
C TYR A 272 -5.13 -1.37 15.51
N GLY A 273 -5.86 -2.15 14.71
CA GLY A 273 -7.19 -2.65 15.05
C GLY A 273 -7.42 -4.07 14.57
N PHE A 274 -8.38 -4.74 15.20
CA PHE A 274 -8.86 -6.05 14.79
C PHE A 274 -10.27 -5.92 14.19
N GLY A 275 -10.42 -6.38 12.96
CA GLY A 275 -11.69 -6.43 12.26
C GLY A 275 -12.64 -7.49 12.83
N PRO A 276 -13.92 -7.46 12.42
CA PRO A 276 -14.97 -8.32 12.98
C PRO A 276 -14.79 -9.82 12.69
N GLY A 277 -13.91 -10.19 11.73
CA GLY A 277 -13.59 -11.59 11.45
C GLY A 277 -12.72 -12.25 12.52
N ILE A 278 -11.99 -11.45 13.30
CA ILE A 278 -11.07 -11.93 14.32
C ILE A 278 -11.86 -12.38 15.57
N PRO A 279 -11.56 -13.56 16.15
CA PRO A 279 -12.26 -14.05 17.32
C PRO A 279 -12.24 -13.07 18.50
N ASP A 280 -13.35 -12.94 19.20
CA ASP A 280 -13.48 -12.05 20.36
C ASP A 280 -12.43 -12.30 21.44
N ALA A 281 -11.92 -13.53 21.58
CA ALA A 281 -10.84 -13.84 22.52
C ALA A 281 -9.54 -13.06 22.21
N LEU A 282 -9.27 -12.74 20.95
CA LEU A 282 -8.14 -11.89 20.54
C LEU A 282 -8.54 -10.42 20.51
N ARG A 283 -9.76 -10.12 20.02
CA ARG A 283 -10.29 -8.75 19.89
C ARG A 283 -10.51 -8.04 21.22
N LEU A 284 -10.98 -8.79 22.22
CA LEU A 284 -11.26 -8.34 23.58
C LEU A 284 -10.12 -8.72 24.54
N PHE A 285 -8.98 -9.17 24.01
CA PHE A 285 -7.83 -9.47 24.82
C PHE A 285 -7.40 -8.22 25.60
N ALA A 286 -7.34 -8.34 26.92
CA ALA A 286 -6.86 -7.28 27.80
C ALA A 286 -5.38 -7.54 28.12
N PRO A 287 -4.45 -6.88 27.42
CA PRO A 287 -3.02 -7.10 27.64
C PRO A 287 -2.57 -6.62 29.02
N ALA A 288 -1.31 -6.93 29.32
CA ALA A 288 -0.61 -6.34 30.45
C ALA A 288 -0.69 -4.81 30.39
N ALA A 289 -1.04 -4.19 31.53
CA ALA A 289 -1.12 -2.74 31.65
C ALA A 289 0.14 -2.21 32.33
N VAL A 290 0.76 -1.19 31.75
CA VAL A 290 1.77 -0.39 32.45
C VAL A 290 1.07 0.38 33.57
N THR A 291 1.55 0.26 34.80
CA THR A 291 0.97 0.87 36.01
C THR A 291 1.86 1.90 36.67
N ASP A 292 3.15 1.98 36.30
CA ASP A 292 4.02 3.10 36.66
C ASP A 292 5.19 3.22 35.67
N VAL A 293 5.58 4.47 35.36
CA VAL A 293 6.81 4.79 34.62
C VAL A 293 7.63 5.78 35.43
N THR A 294 8.71 5.30 36.04
CA THR A 294 9.65 6.12 36.81
C THR A 294 11.00 6.15 36.11
N ALA A 295 11.31 7.28 35.44
CA ALA A 295 12.48 7.44 34.59
C ALA A 295 12.55 6.38 33.48
N THR A 296 13.51 5.46 33.54
CA THR A 296 13.64 4.32 32.60
C THR A 296 13.05 3.02 33.14
N THR A 297 12.41 3.06 34.31
CA THR A 297 11.80 1.88 34.94
C THR A 297 10.32 1.87 34.60
N ILE A 298 9.87 0.80 33.97
CA ILE A 298 8.46 0.54 33.63
C ILE A 298 8.00 -0.62 34.53
N SER A 299 6.88 -0.44 35.22
CA SER A 299 6.22 -1.51 35.96
C SER A 299 4.77 -1.64 35.52
N GLY A 300 4.19 -2.83 35.70
CA GLY A 300 2.86 -3.12 35.20
C GLY A 300 2.20 -4.30 35.89
N SER A 301 0.95 -4.55 35.50
CA SER A 301 0.24 -5.79 35.80
C SER A 301 0.30 -6.72 34.59
N SER A 302 0.14 -8.02 34.79
CA SER A 302 0.05 -8.97 33.69
C SER A 302 -1.22 -8.79 32.84
N GLY A 303 -2.19 -7.97 33.25
CA GLY A 303 -3.57 -8.00 32.74
C GLY A 303 -4.35 -9.14 33.39
N ALA A 304 -5.66 -8.97 33.57
CA ALA A 304 -6.51 -10.02 34.13
C ALA A 304 -6.58 -11.20 33.16
N ASP A 305 -6.37 -12.43 33.66
CA ASP A 305 -6.39 -13.67 32.87
C ASP A 305 -5.43 -13.70 31.66
N SER A 306 -4.39 -12.85 31.67
CA SER A 306 -3.43 -12.77 30.57
C SER A 306 -2.65 -14.08 30.42
N PRO A 307 -2.81 -14.81 29.30
CA PRO A 307 -2.23 -16.12 29.09
C PRO A 307 -0.80 -16.05 28.54
N CYS A 308 -0.14 -14.88 28.58
CA CYS A 308 1.12 -14.66 27.87
C CYS A 308 2.32 -14.50 28.83
N PRO A 309 2.87 -15.61 29.36
CA PRO A 309 3.97 -15.57 30.33
C PRO A 309 5.31 -15.07 29.76
N ASN A 310 5.39 -14.69 28.47
CA ASN A 310 6.60 -14.14 27.82
C ASN A 310 6.26 -13.13 26.71
N CYS A 311 5.17 -12.37 26.83
CA CYS A 311 4.90 -11.32 25.85
C CYS A 311 5.99 -10.25 25.92
N GLU A 312 6.52 -9.87 24.76
CA GLU A 312 7.27 -8.63 24.61
C GLU A 312 6.26 -7.48 24.57
N ILE A 313 6.51 -6.44 25.36
CA ILE A 313 5.65 -5.25 25.44
C ILE A 313 6.48 -4.08 24.96
N ASP A 314 6.12 -3.55 23.80
CA ASP A 314 6.66 -2.28 23.33
C ASP A 314 5.88 -1.14 23.99
N VAL A 315 6.61 -0.17 24.56
CA VAL A 315 6.04 1.01 25.21
C VAL A 315 6.38 2.23 24.37
N TYR A 316 5.34 2.96 23.97
CA TYR A 316 5.44 4.16 23.14
C TYR A 316 5.10 5.40 23.96
N LEU A 317 5.71 6.54 23.59
CA LEU A 317 5.38 7.82 24.19
C LEU A 317 4.08 8.34 23.57
N ASP A 318 3.06 8.51 24.40
CA ASP A 318 1.80 9.16 24.03
C ASP A 318 1.99 10.69 23.95
N ASN A 319 1.46 11.32 22.90
CA ASN A 319 1.47 12.77 22.73
C ASN A 319 0.34 13.47 23.53
N LEU A 320 -0.48 12.68 24.26
CA LEU A 320 -1.60 13.08 25.12
C LEU A 320 -2.80 13.66 24.36
N ASP A 321 -3.00 13.25 23.11
CA ASP A 321 -4.24 13.55 22.38
C ASP A 321 -5.33 12.48 22.65
N ASP A 322 -6.51 12.65 22.04
CA ASP A 322 -7.66 11.75 22.30
C ASP A 322 -7.62 10.47 21.44
N ASN A 323 -6.67 10.36 20.50
CA ASN A 323 -6.48 9.16 19.70
C ASN A 323 -5.72 8.11 20.53
N GLN A 324 -5.82 6.86 20.09
CA GLN A 324 -5.21 5.74 20.80
C GLN A 324 -3.99 5.27 20.00
N GLU A 325 -2.81 5.79 20.35
CA GLU A 325 -1.50 5.44 19.76
C GLU A 325 -0.93 4.18 20.41
N ALA A 326 -1.25 3.96 21.68
CA ALA A 326 -0.76 2.86 22.50
C ALA A 326 -1.83 2.36 23.48
N LEU A 327 -1.51 1.27 24.18
CA LEU A 327 -2.32 0.84 25.33
C LEU A 327 -2.28 1.93 26.41
N VAL A 328 -3.45 2.47 26.71
CA VAL A 328 -3.60 3.60 27.63
C VAL A 328 -3.17 3.21 29.04
N TYR A 329 -2.28 4.02 29.62
CA TYR A 329 -1.96 4.01 31.05
C TYR A 329 -3.16 4.54 31.84
N ALA A 330 -3.67 3.76 32.82
CA ALA A 330 -4.79 4.15 33.68
C ALA A 330 -4.35 4.53 35.10
#